data_AF-A0A3E2X299-F1
#
_entry.id   AF-A0A3E2X299-F1
#
_cell.length_a   1.000
_cell.length_b   1.000
_cell.length_c   1.000
_cell.angle_alpha   90.00
_cell.angle_beta   90.00
_cell.angle_gamma   90.00
#
_symmetry.space_group_name_H-M   'P 1'
#
loop_
_entity.id
_entity.type
_entity.pdbx_description
1 polymer ?
#
loop_
_entity_poly.entity_id
_entity_poly.type
_entity_poly.pdbx_seq_one_letter_code
_entity_poly.pdbx_strand_id
1 'polypeptide(L)'
;MAKRGGFPGGGMPGNMANLMKQAQKMQRQMEEQAKELETKEYTATAGGGAVEVTMNGKREVLSVKLEEEVVDPEDIEMLQDLIVAATNEALRKVDEESNSAMSKLTGGLGGGMPGMF
;
A
#
# COMPACT_ATOMS: atom_id res chain seq x y z
N MET A 1 -34.63 39.88 -43.19
CA MET A 1 -35.19 38.94 -42.18
C MET A 1 -34.10 37.87 -41.97
N ALA A 2 -33.15 37.99 -41.02
CA ALA A 2 -33.21 37.73 -39.55
C ALA A 2 -33.80 36.33 -39.24
N LYS A 3 -33.20 35.33 -38.57
CA LYS A 3 -32.18 35.13 -37.50
C LYS A 3 -31.55 33.72 -37.71
N ARG A 4 -30.24 33.44 -37.58
CA ARG A 4 -29.36 33.26 -36.39
C ARG A 4 -29.88 32.28 -35.31
N GLY A 5 -29.13 31.19 -35.14
CA GLY A 5 -28.83 30.52 -33.86
C GLY A 5 -29.78 29.39 -33.48
N GLY A 6 -29.34 28.25 -32.93
CA GLY A 6 -28.02 27.82 -32.49
C GLY A 6 -28.20 26.41 -31.91
N PHE A 7 -27.20 25.55 -32.10
CA PHE A 7 -27.16 24.23 -31.47
C PHE A 7 -27.03 24.39 -29.95
N PRO A 8 -27.87 23.73 -29.11
CA PRO A 8 -27.69 23.72 -27.68
C PRO A 8 -26.60 22.70 -27.32
N GLY A 9 -25.34 23.08 -27.50
CA GLY A 9 -24.19 22.45 -26.88
C GLY A 9 -23.86 23.19 -25.58
N GLY A 10 -24.38 22.70 -24.46
CA GLY A 10 -24.22 23.38 -23.16
C GLY A 10 -24.30 22.40 -21.99
N GLY A 11 -23.36 21.47 -21.91
CA GLY A 11 -23.14 20.66 -20.70
C GLY A 11 -22.69 21.55 -19.53
N MET A 12 -23.32 21.38 -18.37
CA MET A 12 -23.21 22.27 -17.20
C MET A 12 -21.78 22.45 -16.64
N PRO A 13 -21.21 23.67 -16.65
CA PRO A 13 -19.87 23.98 -16.12
C PRO A 13 -19.68 23.72 -14.61
N GLY A 14 -20.76 23.80 -13.81
CA GLY A 14 -20.71 23.61 -12.35
C GLY A 14 -20.39 22.17 -11.92
N ASN A 15 -20.75 21.17 -12.73
CA ASN A 15 -20.51 19.77 -12.39
C ASN A 15 -19.03 19.38 -12.59
N MET A 16 -18.36 19.99 -13.57
CA MET A 16 -16.96 19.74 -13.88
C MET A 16 -16.01 20.38 -12.85
N ALA A 17 -16.33 21.57 -12.33
CA ALA A 17 -15.53 22.21 -11.28
C ALA A 17 -15.54 21.43 -9.95
N ASN A 18 -16.68 20.85 -9.57
CA ASN A 18 -16.80 20.01 -8.38
C ASN A 18 -16.09 18.65 -8.54
N LEU A 19 -16.16 18.07 -9.74
CA LEU A 19 -15.42 16.84 -10.07
C LEU A 19 -13.89 17.06 -9.97
N MET A 20 -13.37 18.16 -10.52
CA MET A 20 -11.95 18.49 -10.43
C MET A 20 -11.48 18.67 -8.98
N LYS A 21 -12.28 19.31 -8.12
CA LYS A 21 -11.96 19.44 -6.69
C LYS A 21 -11.93 18.09 -5.97
N GLN A 22 -12.85 17.18 -6.30
CA GLN A 22 -12.87 15.84 -5.73
C GLN A 22 -11.67 15.00 -6.20
N ALA A 23 -11.32 15.08 -7.49
CA ALA A 23 -10.15 14.43 -8.04
C ALA A 23 -8.85 14.95 -7.39
N GLN A 24 -8.71 16.26 -7.19
CA GLN A 24 -7.57 16.84 -6.49
C GLN A 24 -7.47 16.39 -5.03
N LYS A 25 -8.60 16.30 -4.32
CA LYS A 25 -8.63 15.79 -2.94
C LYS A 25 -8.19 14.32 -2.89
N MET A 26 -8.70 13.50 -3.80
CA MET A 26 -8.33 12.10 -3.92
C MET A 26 -6.84 11.93 -4.23
N GLN A 27 -6.30 12.73 -5.15
CA GLN A 27 -4.87 12.71 -5.47
C GLN A 27 -4.02 12.96 -4.21
N ARG A 28 -4.34 13.99 -3.43
CA ARG A 28 -3.62 14.28 -2.18
C ARG A 28 -3.75 13.15 -1.15
N GLN A 29 -4.96 12.62 -0.98
CA GLN A 29 -5.19 11.50 -0.07
C GLN A 29 -4.40 10.25 -0.48
N MET A 30 -4.29 9.95 -1.78
CA MET A 30 -3.46 8.86 -2.27
C MET A 30 -1.97 9.11 -2.01
N GLU A 31 -1.47 10.32 -2.24
CA GLU A 31 -0.08 10.69 -1.96
C GLU A 31 0.26 10.60 -0.47
N GLU A 32 -0.64 11.05 0.41
CA GLU A 32 -0.48 10.95 1.87
C GLU A 32 -0.48 9.49 2.34
N GLN A 33 -1.44 8.69 1.89
CA GLN A 33 -1.53 7.26 2.22
C GLN A 33 -0.32 6.47 1.71
N ALA A 34 0.14 6.75 0.48
CA ALA A 34 1.33 6.10 -0.05
C ALA A 34 2.57 6.36 0.82
N LYS A 35 2.77 7.62 1.23
CA LYS A 35 3.87 7.98 2.15
C LYS A 35 3.73 7.33 3.53
N GLU A 36 2.51 7.27 4.06
CA GLU A 36 2.24 6.59 5.33
C GLU A 36 2.64 5.11 5.25
N LEU A 37 2.20 4.41 4.21
CA LEU A 37 2.53 3.00 3.97
C LEU A 37 4.03 2.78 3.85
N GLU A 38 4.74 3.64 3.11
CA GLU A 38 6.19 3.58 2.96
C GLU A 38 6.94 3.62 4.30
N THR A 39 6.48 4.44 5.24
CA THR A 39 7.12 4.63 6.55
C THR A 39 6.64 3.65 7.63
N LYS A 40 5.53 2.96 7.40
CA LYS A 40 4.98 1.99 8.35
C LYS A 40 5.93 0.81 8.51
N GLU A 41 6.09 0.35 9.74
CA GLU A 41 6.90 -0.81 10.09
C GLU A 41 6.04 -2.07 10.22
N TYR A 42 6.59 -3.18 9.75
CA TYR A 42 5.97 -4.50 9.70
C TYR A 42 6.92 -5.51 10.33
N THR A 43 6.47 -6.13 11.42
CA THR A 43 7.26 -7.10 12.16
C THR A 43 6.71 -8.50 11.97
N ALA A 44 7.60 -9.46 11.76
CA ALA A 44 7.28 -10.88 11.70
C ALA A 44 8.31 -11.70 12.47
N THR A 45 7.89 -12.88 12.91
CA THR A 45 8.69 -13.76 13.75
C THR A 45 8.74 -15.18 13.19
N ALA A 46 9.82 -15.90 13.47
CA ALA A 46 9.96 -17.33 13.23
C ALA A 46 10.46 -18.05 14.49
N GLY A 47 10.39 -19.38 14.51
CA GLY A 47 10.97 -20.18 15.60
C GLY A 47 10.33 -19.91 16.96
N GLY A 48 9.01 -19.71 17.01
CA GLY A 48 8.30 -19.41 18.26
C GLY A 48 8.56 -18.01 18.82
N GLY A 49 9.17 -17.10 18.05
CA GLY A 49 9.55 -15.76 18.51
C GLY A 49 11.06 -15.56 18.63
N ALA A 50 11.84 -16.64 18.49
CA ALA A 50 13.28 -16.59 18.64
C ALA A 50 14.00 -15.75 17.57
N VAL A 51 13.38 -15.55 16.40
CA VAL A 51 13.84 -14.60 15.38
C VAL A 51 12.73 -13.62 15.06
N GLU A 52 13.01 -12.33 15.16
CA GLU A 52 12.12 -11.22 14.80
C GLU A 52 12.78 -10.36 13.71
N VAL A 53 12.04 -10.05 12.64
CA VAL A 53 12.47 -9.17 11.56
C VAL A 53 11.45 -8.04 11.40
N THR A 54 11.94 -6.80 11.39
CA THR A 54 11.14 -5.59 11.10
C THR A 54 11.53 -5.02 9.75
N MET A 55 10.53 -4.73 8.91
CA MET A 55 10.67 -4.19 7.57
C MET A 55 9.77 -2.96 7.41
N ASN A 56 10.16 -1.96 6.63
CA ASN A 56 9.27 -0.84 6.29
C ASN A 56 8.46 -1.12 5.01
N GLY A 57 7.51 -0.24 4.67
CA GLY A 57 6.73 -0.35 3.43
C GLY A 57 7.54 -0.19 2.14
N LYS A 58 8.79 0.30 2.22
CA LYS A 58 9.75 0.30 1.10
C LYS A 58 10.46 -1.03 0.90
N ARG A 59 10.13 -2.04 1.72
CA ARG A 59 10.77 -3.36 1.75
C ARG A 59 12.23 -3.31 2.20
N GLU A 60 12.58 -2.33 3.02
CA GLU A 60 13.89 -2.24 3.66
C GLU A 60 13.82 -2.91 5.03
N VAL A 61 14.75 -3.84 5.30
CA VAL A 61 14.89 -4.45 6.62
C VAL A 61 15.50 -3.42 7.57
N LEU A 62 14.78 -3.10 8.65
CA LEU A 62 15.18 -2.11 9.64
C LEU A 62 15.89 -2.76 10.84
N SER A 63 15.43 -3.94 11.27
CA SER A 63 16.03 -4.65 12.40
C SER A 63 15.85 -6.15 12.30
N VAL A 64 16.82 -6.88 12.86
CA VAL A 64 16.73 -8.30 13.15
C VAL A 64 17.06 -8.50 14.62
N LYS A 65 16.22 -9.21 15.36
CA LYS A 65 16.49 -9.63 16.75
C LYS A 65 16.50 -11.14 16.82
N LEU A 66 17.45 -11.66 17.59
CA LEU A 66 17.67 -13.08 17.79
C LEU A 66 17.71 -13.34 19.29
N GLU A 67 16.98 -14.34 19.75
CA GLU A 67 17.14 -14.87 21.11
C GLU A 67 18.42 -15.71 21.19
N GLU A 68 19.07 -15.71 22.36
CA GLU A 68 20.36 -16.41 22.54
C GLU A 68 20.26 -17.92 22.23
N GLU A 69 19.09 -18.51 22.48
CA GLU A 69 18.83 -19.94 22.28
C GLU A 69 18.94 -20.41 20.82
N VAL A 70 18.78 -19.50 19.84
CA VAL A 70 18.93 -19.84 18.40
C VAL A 70 20.29 -19.47 17.84
N VAL A 71 21.21 -18.96 18.66
CA VAL A 71 22.58 -18.60 18.25
C VAL A 71 23.53 -19.73 18.66
N ASP A 72 23.40 -20.89 18.01
CA ASP A 72 24.27 -22.04 18.22
C ASP A 72 25.31 -22.16 17.07
N PRO A 73 26.62 -22.05 17.37
CA PRO A 73 27.66 -22.28 16.37
C PRO A 73 27.68 -23.68 15.76
N GLU A 74 27.11 -24.68 16.43
CA GLU A 74 26.99 -26.05 15.92
C GLU A 74 25.78 -26.23 15.00
N ASP A 75 24.80 -25.31 15.03
CA ASP A 75 23.57 -25.35 14.23
C ASP A 75 23.23 -23.98 13.58
N ILE A 76 24.17 -23.46 12.81
CA ILE A 76 24.00 -22.22 12.05
C ILE A 76 22.91 -22.35 10.97
N GLU A 77 22.67 -23.55 10.45
CA GLU A 77 21.68 -23.81 9.40
C GLU A 77 20.26 -23.53 9.90
N MET A 78 19.93 -23.95 11.12
CA MET A 78 18.65 -23.60 11.74
C MET A 78 18.46 -22.09 11.85
N LEU A 79 19.48 -21.35 12.32
CA LEU A 79 19.39 -19.90 12.43
C LEU A 79 19.15 -19.23 11.07
N GLN A 80 19.84 -19.70 10.03
CA GLN A 80 19.64 -19.20 8.66
C GLN A 80 18.21 -19.43 8.18
N ASP A 81 17.66 -20.62 8.40
CA ASP A 81 16.29 -20.97 8.02
C ASP A 81 15.25 -20.08 8.74
N LEU A 82 15.45 -19.82 10.04
CA LEU A 82 14.58 -18.94 10.81
C LEU A 82 14.61 -17.50 10.32
N ILE A 83 15.79 -16.97 9.96
CA ILE A 83 15.94 -15.63 9.39
C ILE A 83 15.22 -15.55 8.04
N VAL A 84 15.37 -16.56 7.18
CA VAL A 84 14.67 -16.63 5.89
C VAL A 84 13.17 -16.66 6.10
N ALA A 85 12.68 -17.46 7.02
CA ALA A 85 11.26 -17.57 7.33
C ALA A 85 10.68 -16.23 7.83
N ALA A 86 11.31 -15.61 8.84
CA ALA A 86 10.86 -14.34 9.41
C ALA A 86 10.90 -13.19 8.38
N THR A 87 11.96 -13.12 7.56
CA THR A 87 12.11 -12.08 6.53
C THR A 87 11.04 -12.20 5.45
N ASN A 88 10.78 -13.42 4.96
CA ASN A 88 9.75 -13.65 3.96
C ASN A 88 8.34 -13.37 4.50
N GLU A 89 8.09 -13.66 5.78
CA GLU A 89 6.82 -13.34 6.42
C GLU A 89 6.64 -11.82 6.59
N ALA A 90 7.70 -11.09 6.97
CA ALA A 90 7.66 -9.62 7.04
C ALA A 90 7.34 -9.01 5.65
N LEU A 91 7.97 -9.55 4.59
CA LEU A 91 7.69 -9.13 3.22
C LEU A 91 6.23 -9.40 2.81
N ARG A 92 5.66 -10.56 3.15
CA ARG A 92 4.25 -10.86 2.89
C ARG A 92 3.33 -9.86 3.57
N LYS A 93 3.60 -9.50 4.84
CA LYS A 93 2.82 -8.48 5.55
C LYS A 93 2.87 -7.11 4.87
N VAL A 94 4.04 -6.70 4.37
CA VAL A 94 4.18 -5.47 3.58
C VAL A 94 3.30 -5.51 2.33
N ASP A 95 3.33 -6.63 1.60
CA ASP A 95 2.58 -6.80 0.35
C ASP A 95 1.07 -6.86 0.59
N GLU A 96 0.62 -7.60 1.61
CA GLU A 96 -0.79 -7.70 2.00
C GLU A 96 -1.37 -6.34 2.41
N GLU A 97 -0.66 -5.58 3.24
CA GLU A 97 -1.14 -4.27 3.67
C GLU A 97 -1.12 -3.25 2.53
N SER A 98 -0.09 -3.27 1.68
CA SER A 98 -0.01 -2.40 0.50
C SER A 98 -1.17 -2.67 -0.46
N ASN A 99 -1.46 -3.94 -0.73
CA ASN A 99 -2.58 -4.36 -1.56
C ASN A 99 -3.93 -4.01 -0.93
N SER A 100 -4.08 -4.19 0.38
CA SER A 100 -5.28 -3.84 1.16
C SER A 100 -5.55 -2.33 1.11
N ALA A 101 -4.53 -1.51 1.33
CA ALA A 101 -4.66 -0.05 1.28
C ALA A 101 -5.02 0.43 -0.14
N MET A 102 -4.37 -0.10 -1.17
CA MET A 102 -4.70 0.23 -2.56
C MET A 102 -6.11 -0.24 -2.93
N SER A 103 -6.54 -1.42 -2.44
CA SER A 103 -7.90 -1.93 -2.63
C SER A 103 -8.95 -1.09 -1.90
N LYS A 104 -8.64 -0.48 -0.75
CA LYS A 104 -9.57 0.44 -0.08
C LYS A 104 -9.72 1.75 -0.86
N LEU A 105 -8.61 2.27 -1.39
CA LEU A 105 -8.61 3.49 -2.21
C LEU A 105 -9.35 3.29 -3.54
N THR A 106 -9.07 2.17 -4.23
CA THR A 106 -9.65 1.86 -5.54
C THR A 106 -11.01 1.17 -5.43
N GLY A 107 -11.28 0.38 -4.40
CA GLY A 107 -12.56 -0.25 -4.11
C GLY A 107 -13.64 0.74 -3.63
N GLY A 108 -13.23 1.88 -3.07
CA GLY A 108 -14.11 3.05 -2.90
C GLY A 108 -14.49 3.73 -4.23
N LEU A 109 -13.76 3.43 -5.32
CA LEU A 109 -13.98 3.95 -6.68
C LEU A 109 -14.53 2.90 -7.66
N GLY A 110 -14.34 1.61 -7.35
CA GLY A 110 -14.65 0.45 -8.18
C GLY A 110 -16.12 0.07 -8.22
N GLY A 111 -17.00 0.79 -7.50
CA GLY A 111 -18.44 0.75 -7.73
C GLY A 111 -18.92 1.70 -8.83
N GLY A 112 -18.04 2.52 -9.42
CA GLY A 112 -18.47 3.63 -10.27
C GLY A 112 -17.47 4.20 -11.28
N MET A 113 -16.41 3.48 -11.64
CA MET A 113 -15.55 3.82 -12.78
C MET A 113 -15.90 2.93 -13.99
N PRO A 114 -16.75 3.39 -14.93
CA PRO A 114 -16.98 2.68 -16.18
C PRO A 114 -15.78 2.90 -17.10
N GLY A 115 -15.12 1.82 -17.54
CA GLY A 115 -14.27 1.87 -18.74
C GLY A 115 -12.79 1.52 -18.59
N MET A 116 -12.40 0.70 -17.61
CA MET A 116 -11.06 0.07 -17.61
C MET A 116 -11.23 -1.46 -17.55
N PHE A 117 -11.62 -2.03 -18.68
CA PHE A 117 -11.36 -3.42 -19.06
C PHE A 117 -10.35 -3.40 -20.20
#